data_AF-A0A1C3CV67-F1
#
_entry.id   AF-A0A1C3CV67-F1
#
_cell.length_a   1.000
_cell.length_b   1.000
_cell.length_c   1.000
_cell.angle_alpha   90.00
_cell.angle_beta   90.00
_cell.angle_gamma   90.00
#
_symmetry.space_group_name_H-M   'P 1'
#
loop_
_entity.id
_entity.type
_entity.pdbx_description
1 polymer ?
#
loop_
_entity_poly.entity_id
_entity_poly.type
_entity_poly.pdbx_seq_one_letter_code
_entity_poly.pdbx_strand_id
1 'polypeptide(L)'
;MICPEQLIPAFTMFIASDGYQCVIKKIIGEATFTKANKPGLKIDKLGKMNEAAQKRYELFLKLWLKNGKDFVLRLRAQAIMLKVV
;
A
#
# COMPACT_ATOMS: atom_id res chain seq x y z
N MET A 1 12.83 -0.29 -7.80
CA MET A 1 11.54 -0.85 -8.27
C MET A 1 10.48 0.25 -8.35
N ILE A 2 9.57 0.20 -9.34
CA ILE A 2 8.47 1.16 -9.53
C ILE A 2 7.14 0.41 -9.39
N CYS A 3 6.17 1.00 -8.68
CA CYS A 3 4.80 0.51 -8.61
C CYS A 3 3.98 1.13 -9.76
N PRO A 4 3.43 0.35 -10.70
CA PRO A 4 2.56 0.89 -11.74
C PRO A 4 1.36 1.64 -11.15
N GLU A 5 0.95 2.76 -11.75
CA GLU A 5 -0.14 3.61 -11.26
C GLU A 5 -1.42 2.82 -10.95
N GLN A 6 -1.78 1.86 -11.80
CA GLN A 6 -2.96 1.01 -11.60
C GLN A 6 -2.91 0.12 -10.34
N LEU A 7 -1.72 -0.14 -9.81
CA LEU A 7 -1.52 -0.94 -8.59
C LEU A 7 -1.35 -0.08 -7.34
N ILE A 8 -1.10 1.24 -7.47
CA ILE A 8 -0.92 2.16 -6.33
C ILE A 8 -2.11 2.09 -5.35
N PRO A 9 -3.39 2.10 -5.79
CA PRO A 9 -4.51 1.99 -4.86
C PRO A 9 -4.53 0.66 -4.10
N ALA A 10 -4.31 -0.46 -4.78
CA ALA A 10 -4.30 -1.79 -4.15
C ALA A 10 -3.15 -1.93 -3.16
N PHE A 11 -1.97 -1.42 -3.50
CA PHE A 11 -0.81 -1.43 -2.64
C PHE A 11 -0.98 -0.51 -1.41
N THR A 12 -1.56 0.68 -1.61
CA THR A 12 -1.93 1.59 -0.51
C THR A 12 -2.85 0.92 0.49
N MET A 13 -3.86 0.19 0.00
CA MET A 13 -4.78 -0.56 0.85
C MET A 13 -4.10 -1.72 1.58
N PHE A 14 -3.20 -2.44 0.90
CA PHE A 14 -2.39 -3.49 1.53
C PHE A 14 -1.50 -2.97 2.67
N ILE A 15 -0.92 -1.77 2.51
CA ILE A 15 -0.15 -1.13 3.56
C ILE A 15 -1.06 -0.73 4.72
N ALA A 16 -2.21 -0.10 4.43
CA ALA A 16 -3.16 0.34 5.44
C ALA A 16 -3.75 -0.84 6.24
N SER A 17 -4.05 -1.97 5.59
CA SER A 17 -4.53 -3.18 6.27
C SER A 17 -3.50 -3.80 7.22
N ASP A 18 -2.21 -3.51 7.01
CA ASP A 18 -1.13 -3.88 7.95
C ASP A 18 -1.04 -2.91 9.14
N GLY A 19 -1.99 -1.99 9.31
CA GLY A 19 -2.07 -1.06 10.43
C GLY A 19 -1.15 0.16 10.32
N TYR A 20 -0.69 0.48 9.11
CA TYR A 20 -0.03 1.77 8.87
C TYR A 20 -1.06 2.89 8.74
N GLN A 21 -0.77 4.03 9.36
CA GLN A 21 -1.50 5.27 9.13
C GLN A 21 -1.03 5.89 7.81
N CYS A 22 -1.97 6.32 6.98
CA CYS A 22 -1.69 6.92 5.67
C CYS A 22 -1.94 8.43 5.72
N VAL A 23 -0.96 9.20 5.24
CA VAL A 23 -1.08 10.65 5.03
C VAL A 23 -0.80 10.95 3.56
N ILE A 24 -1.77 11.55 2.89
CA ILE A 24 -1.67 11.92 1.47
C ILE A 24 -1.34 13.40 1.36
N LYS A 25 -0.14 13.74 0.91
CA LYS A 25 0.29 15.10 0.63
C LYS A 25 -0.04 15.46 -0.82
N LYS A 26 -1.26 15.93 -1.06
CA LYS A 26 -1.80 16.23 -2.40
C LYS A 26 -0.94 17.20 -3.22
N ILE A 27 -0.35 18.22 -2.57
CA ILE A 27 0.44 19.27 -3.25
C ILE A 27 1.66 18.67 -3.98
N ILE A 28 2.35 17.73 -3.35
CA ILE A 28 3.54 17.07 -3.90
C ILE A 28 3.24 15.72 -4.56
N GLY A 29 2.00 15.23 -4.44
CA GLY A 29 1.60 13.93 -4.96
C GLY A 29 2.31 12.76 -4.28
N GLU A 30 2.48 12.80 -2.96
CA GLU A 30 3.15 11.75 -2.18
C GLU A 30 2.20 11.18 -1.12
N ALA A 31 2.14 9.86 -1.01
CA ALA A 31 1.55 9.17 0.13
C ALA A 31 2.66 8.68 1.06
N THR A 32 2.58 9.07 2.32
CA THR A 32 3.47 8.61 3.40
C THR A 32 2.70 7.71 4.35
N PHE A 33 3.32 6.61 4.75
CA PHE A 33 2.76 5.65 5.68
C PHE A 33 3.65 5.52 6.91
N THR A 34 3.04 5.57 8.10
CA THR A 34 3.75 5.46 9.38
C THR A 34 3.11 4.40 10.28
N LYS A 35 3.95 3.71 11.04
CA LYS A 35 3.53 2.75 12.06
C LYS A 35 4.60 2.73 13.16
N ALA A 36 4.19 2.67 14.42
CA ALA A 36 5.12 2.64 15.54
C ALA A 36 6.14 1.50 15.38
N ASN A 37 7.42 1.78 15.64
CA ASN A 37 8.54 0.83 15.54
C ASN A 37 8.74 0.20 14.14
N LYS A 38 8.24 0.85 13.08
CA LYS A 38 8.46 0.43 11.70
C LYS A 38 9.00 1.58 10.86
N PRO A 39 9.81 1.29 9.82
CA PRO A 39 10.27 2.32 8.91
C PRO A 39 9.09 2.97 8.19
N GLY A 40 9.18 4.28 7.97
CA GLY A 40 8.19 5.00 7.17
C GLY A 40 8.23 4.54 5.71
N LEU A 41 7.06 4.39 5.10
CA LEU A 41 6.93 4.02 3.70
C LEU A 41 6.51 5.26 2.91
N LYS A 42 7.06 5.43 1.71
CA LYS A 42 6.69 6.53 0.82
C LYS A 42 6.46 6.01 -0.59
N ILE A 43 5.42 6.52 -1.22
CA ILE A 43 5.15 6.33 -2.64
C ILE A 43 4.68 7.65 -3.25
N ASP A 44 5.32 8.07 -4.34
CA ASP A 44 4.87 9.23 -5.11
C ASP A 44 3.83 8.84 -6.17
N LYS A 45 3.23 9.85 -6.82
CA LYS A 45 2.24 9.65 -7.88
C LYS A 45 2.77 8.89 -9.08
N LEU A 46 4.08 8.88 -9.30
CA LEU A 46 4.75 8.13 -10.38
C LEU A 46 5.09 6.70 -9.95
N GLY A 47 4.72 6.29 -8.73
CA GLY A 47 4.98 4.97 -8.19
C GLY A 47 6.41 4.76 -7.70
N LYS A 48 7.23 5.81 -7.58
CA LYS A 48 8.57 5.71 -6.99
C LYS A 48 8.44 5.55 -5.48
N MET A 49 9.25 4.66 -4.94
CA MET A 49 9.17 4.21 -3.55
C MET A 49 10.52 4.31 -2.85
N ASN A 50 10.51 4.65 -1.56
CA ASN A 50 11.69 4.46 -0.73
C ASN A 50 11.99 2.96 -0.52
N GLU A 51 13.19 2.62 -0.06
CA GLU A 51 13.64 1.23 0.06
C GLU A 51 12.70 0.36 0.91
N ALA A 52 12.20 0.91 2.03
CA ALA A 52 11.25 0.22 2.89
C ALA A 52 9.92 -0.09 2.16
N ALA A 53 9.39 0.87 1.40
CA ALA A 53 8.20 0.65 0.58
C ALA A 53 8.46 -0.37 -0.54
N GLN A 54 9.64 -0.38 -1.14
CA GLN A 54 10.01 -1.39 -2.15
C GLN A 54 9.97 -2.81 -1.55
N LYS A 55 10.59 -3.04 -0.39
CA LYS A 55 10.52 -4.35 0.30
C LYS A 55 9.09 -4.78 0.58
N ARG A 56 8.21 -3.84 0.94
CA ARG A 56 6.79 -4.13 1.18
C ARG A 56 6.03 -4.42 -0.12
N TYR A 57 6.37 -3.74 -1.20
CA TYR A 57 5.79 -3.96 -2.52
C TYR A 57 6.17 -5.32 -3.11
N GLU A 58 7.40 -5.81 -2.88
CA GLU A 58 7.78 -7.17 -3.26
C GLU A 58 6.91 -8.23 -2.57
N LEU A 59 6.62 -8.04 -1.27
CA LEU A 59 5.72 -8.94 -0.55
C LEU A 59 4.30 -8.90 -1.13
N PHE A 60 3.80 -7.70 -1.42
CA PHE A 60 2.51 -7.53 -2.08
C PHE A 60 2.46 -8.28 -3.42
N LEU A 61 3.48 -8.14 -4.27
CA LEU A 61 3.55 -8.83 -5.56
C LEU A 61 3.61 -10.35 -5.40
N LYS A 62 4.41 -10.87 -4.45
CA LYS A 62 4.46 -12.32 -4.17
C LYS A 62 3.10 -12.86 -3.74
N LEU A 63 2.40 -12.15 -2.86
CA LEU A 63 1.06 -12.54 -2.42
C LEU A 63 0.04 -12.46 -3.55
N TRP A 64 0.14 -11.45 -4.40
CA TRP A 64 -0.73 -11.27 -5.55
C TRP A 64 -0.50 -12.36 -6.62
N LEU A 65 0.75 -12.68 -6.94
CA LEU A 65 1.09 -13.75 -7.88
C LEU A 65 0.66 -15.13 -7.36
N LYS A 66 0.79 -15.37 -6.04
CA LYS A 66 0.38 -16.64 -5.42
C LYS A 66 -1.14 -16.85 -5.40
N ASN A 67 -1.90 -15.79 -5.13
CA ASN A 67 -3.34 -15.90 -4.83
C ASN A 67 -4.25 -15.26 -5.89
N GLY A 68 -3.68 -14.63 -6.91
CA GLY A 68 -4.43 -13.97 -7.99
C GLY A 68 -5.38 -12.87 -7.52
N LYS A 69 -6.49 -12.71 -8.24
CA LYS A 69 -7.48 -11.65 -8.04
C LYS A 69 -8.16 -11.71 -6.65
N ASP A 70 -8.29 -12.89 -6.07
CA ASP A 70 -8.93 -13.09 -4.76
C ASP A 70 -8.21 -12.35 -3.63
N PHE A 71 -6.89 -12.20 -3.74
CA PHE A 71 -6.12 -11.41 -2.78
C PHE A 71 -6.54 -9.95 -2.75
N VAL A 72 -6.72 -9.33 -3.92
CA VAL A 72 -7.15 -7.93 -4.03
C VAL A 72 -8.60 -7.77 -3.54
N LEU A 73 -9.47 -8.73 -3.81
CA LEU A 73 -10.85 -8.74 -3.32
C LEU A 73 -10.90 -8.82 -1.79
N ARG A 74 -10.09 -9.69 -1.16
CA ARG A 74 -9.99 -9.78 0.31
C ARG A 74 -9.49 -8.48 0.93
N LEU A 75 -8.49 -7.83 0.34
CA LEU A 75 -8.02 -6.53 0.81
C LEU A 75 -9.10 -5.45 0.73
N ARG A 76 -9.89 -5.43 -0.34
CA ARG A 76 -11.04 -4.52 -0.48
C ARG A 76 -12.15 -4.82 0.54
N ALA A 77 -12.44 -6.10 0.80
CA ALA A 77 -13.44 -6.48 1.79
C ALA A 77 -13.04 -6.07 3.22
N GLN A 78 -11.77 -6.28 3.60
CA GLN A 78 -11.23 -5.84 4.90
C GLN A 78 -11.30 -4.32 5.05
N ALA A 79 -11.02 -3.58 3.98
CA ALA A 79 -11.12 -2.12 3.97
C ALA A 79 -12.54 -1.59 4.19
N ILE A 80 -13.55 -2.30 3.68
CA ILE A 80 -14.96 -1.96 3.89
C ILE A 80 -15.33 -2.22 5.35
N MET A 81 -14.91 -3.35 5.94
CA MET A 81 -15.15 -3.63 7.36
C MET A 81 -14.52 -2.58 8.28
N LEU A 82 -13.35 -2.05 7.94
CA LEU A 82 -12.68 -0.97 8.69
C LEU A 82 -13.40 0.39 8.61
N LYS A 83 -14.37 0.58 7.71
CA LYS A 83 -15.19 1.80 7.59
C LYS A 83 -16.52 1.74 8.35
N VAL A 84 -16.85 0.62 9.02
CA VAL A 84 -18.11 0.44 9.77
C VAL A 84 -17.92 0.71 11.28
N VAL A 85 -16.99 1.60 11.64
CA VAL A 85 -16.80 2.07 13.03
C VAL A 85 -16.84 3.58 13.06
#